data_AF-A0A518FS37-F1
#
_entry.id   AF-A0A518FS37-F1
#
_cell.length_a   1.000
_cell.length_b   1.000
_cell.length_c   1.000
_cell.angle_alpha   90.00
_cell.angle_beta   90.00
_cell.angle_gamma   90.00
#
_symmetry.space_group_name_H-M   'P 1'
#
loop_
_entity.id
_entity.type
_entity.pdbx_description
1 polymer ?
#
loop_
_entity_poly.entity_id
_entity_poly.type
_entity_poly.pdbx_seq_one_letter_code
_entity_poly.pdbx_strand_id
1 'polypeptide(L)'
;MVGVRKTERERMESDEKQVRQAIEYLLGIDKTEHWPATDPPIPMSPEDYGVVSAMSLGKMNVPTAESMAALIYGAIHFDDPYVKIACSEAISDINLKLAKSIFYLQTMDTDSDVRERAFELLWNSDTADLGLARSVRDRLLHDPDEFVRSTASRYIDP
;
A
#
# COMPACT_ATOMS: atom_id res chain seq x y z
N MET A 1 30.81 22.47 -16.81
CA MET A 1 29.64 21.57 -16.94
C MET A 1 29.91 20.10 -16.55
N VAL A 2 30.93 19.80 -15.73
CA VAL A 2 31.29 18.41 -15.38
C VAL A 2 30.79 17.99 -13.98
N GLY A 3 30.50 18.95 -13.08
CA GLY A 3 30.06 18.67 -11.72
C GLY A 3 28.60 18.23 -11.55
N VAL A 4 27.68 18.71 -12.40
CA VAL A 4 26.23 18.44 -12.26
C VAL A 4 25.86 16.98 -12.62
N ARG A 5 26.56 16.38 -13.60
CA ARG A 5 26.27 15.01 -14.04
C ARG A 5 26.71 13.94 -13.04
N LYS A 6 27.70 14.24 -12.19
CA LYS A 6 28.19 13.30 -11.18
C LYS A 6 27.19 13.15 -10.04
N THR A 7 26.60 14.26 -9.59
CA THR A 7 25.58 14.28 -8.53
C THR A 7 24.25 13.66 -8.97
N GLU A 8 23.85 13.82 -10.23
CA GLU A 8 22.64 13.18 -10.76
C GLU A 8 22.78 11.67 -10.85
N ARG A 9 23.96 11.18 -11.27
CA ARG A 9 24.25 9.75 -11.33
C ARG A 9 24.23 9.11 -9.95
N GLU A 10 24.88 9.72 -8.98
CA GLU A 10 24.90 9.23 -7.59
C GLU A 10 23.49 9.17 -6.99
N ARG A 11 22.64 10.16 -7.31
CA ARG A 11 21.22 10.15 -6.92
C ARG A 11 20.45 9.00 -7.56
N MET A 12 20.59 8.79 -8.86
CA MET A 12 19.91 7.69 -9.57
C MET A 12 20.34 6.32 -9.03
N GLU A 13 21.64 6.11 -8.79
CA GLU A 13 22.15 4.87 -8.20
C GLU A 13 21.59 4.65 -6.77
N SER A 14 21.37 5.74 -6.02
CA SER A 14 20.70 5.68 -4.72
C SER A 14 19.22 5.31 -4.84
N ASP A 15 18.47 5.95 -5.74
CA ASP A 15 17.04 5.70 -5.98
C ASP A 15 16.82 4.25 -6.48
N GLU A 16 17.68 3.73 -7.37
CA GLU A 16 17.62 2.35 -7.85
C GLU A 16 17.88 1.34 -6.73
N LYS A 17 18.92 1.57 -5.91
CA LYS A 17 19.18 0.75 -4.72
C LYS A 17 17.97 0.77 -3.80
N GLN A 18 17.37 1.94 -3.65
CA GLN A 18 16.23 2.16 -2.78
C GLN A 18 15.01 1.33 -3.23
N VAL A 19 14.65 1.42 -4.50
CA VAL A 19 13.56 0.63 -5.11
C VAL A 19 13.81 -0.86 -4.93
N ARG A 20 15.04 -1.33 -5.19
CA ARG A 20 15.38 -2.76 -5.08
C ARG A 20 15.16 -3.30 -3.68
N GLN A 21 15.64 -2.60 -2.66
CA GLN A 21 15.49 -3.05 -1.26
C GLN A 21 14.03 -3.10 -0.82
N ALA A 22 13.21 -2.11 -1.21
CA ALA A 22 11.79 -2.12 -0.91
C ALA A 22 11.06 -3.31 -1.57
N ILE A 23 11.43 -3.65 -2.81
CA ILE A 23 10.91 -4.83 -3.52
C ILE A 23 11.32 -6.11 -2.81
N GLU A 24 12.62 -6.27 -2.50
CA GLU A 24 13.15 -7.46 -1.82
C GLU A 24 12.48 -7.69 -0.46
N TYR A 25 12.21 -6.61 0.28
CA TYR A 25 11.50 -6.65 1.55
C TYR A 25 10.06 -7.15 1.40
N LEU A 26 9.28 -6.50 0.52
CA LEU A 26 7.88 -6.84 0.31
C LEU A 26 7.70 -8.22 -0.32
N LEU A 27 8.69 -8.73 -1.06
CA LEU A 27 8.68 -10.10 -1.55
C LEU A 27 9.20 -11.12 -0.52
N GLY A 28 9.64 -10.66 0.65
CA GLY A 28 10.22 -11.51 1.69
C GLY A 28 11.55 -12.17 1.30
N ILE A 29 12.23 -11.65 0.27
CA ILE A 29 13.52 -12.14 -0.23
C ILE A 29 14.63 -11.71 0.71
N ASP A 30 14.60 -10.45 1.15
CA ASP A 30 15.55 -9.88 2.10
C ASP A 30 14.79 -9.03 3.14
N LYS A 31 14.79 -9.49 4.38
CA LYS A 31 14.17 -8.78 5.51
C LYS A 31 15.19 -8.00 6.34
N THR A 32 16.40 -7.77 5.82
CA THR A 32 17.40 -7.02 6.58
C THR A 32 16.89 -5.62 6.92
N GLU A 33 16.83 -5.36 8.22
CA GLU A 33 16.27 -4.20 8.89
C GLU A 33 17.11 -2.93 8.72
N HIS A 34 17.42 -2.52 7.49
CA HIS A 34 18.36 -1.40 7.23
C HIS A 34 17.82 -0.40 6.19
N TRP A 35 16.58 0.04 6.41
CA TRP A 35 15.89 1.03 5.59
C TRP A 35 15.41 2.30 6.37
N PRO A 36 15.59 3.50 5.81
CA PRO A 36 16.48 3.80 4.70
C PRO A 36 17.91 3.39 5.06
N ALA A 37 18.76 3.15 4.06
CA ALA A 37 20.19 2.92 4.26
C ALA A 37 20.89 4.22 4.72
N THR A 38 20.48 4.76 5.87
CA THR A 38 21.15 5.85 6.57
C THR A 38 22.29 5.27 7.39
N ASP A 39 23.36 6.03 7.52
CA ASP A 39 24.46 5.73 8.44
C ASP A 39 24.44 6.78 9.58
N PRO A 40 24.13 6.38 10.83
CA PRO A 40 23.76 5.03 11.28
C PRO A 40 22.35 4.62 10.84
N PRO A 41 22.03 3.30 10.83
CA PRO A 41 20.68 2.82 10.59
C PRO A 41 19.74 3.35 11.66
N ILE A 42 18.55 3.79 11.27
CA ILE A 42 17.49 4.10 12.23
C ILE A 42 16.87 2.76 12.64
N PRO A 43 16.91 2.38 13.94
CA PRO A 43 16.24 1.16 14.38
C PRO A 43 14.73 1.31 14.20
N MET A 44 14.12 0.34 13.53
CA MET A 44 12.71 0.30 13.15
C MET A 44 12.22 -1.14 13.28
N SER A 45 10.96 -1.39 13.61
CA SER A 45 10.47 -2.77 13.69
C SER A 45 10.26 -3.36 12.27
N PRO A 46 10.26 -4.70 12.10
CA PRO A 46 9.92 -5.33 10.83
C PRO A 46 8.57 -4.86 10.23
N GLU A 47 7.58 -4.60 11.07
CA GLU A 47 6.27 -4.07 10.67
C GLU A 47 6.41 -2.70 10.00
N ASP A 48 7.08 -1.78 10.70
CA ASP A 48 7.36 -0.43 10.19
C ASP A 48 8.18 -0.48 8.89
N TYR A 49 9.08 -1.44 8.73
CA TYR A 49 9.84 -1.65 7.49
C TYR A 49 8.95 -1.94 6.28
N GLY A 50 7.92 -2.78 6.45
CA GLY A 50 6.99 -3.10 5.37
C GLY A 50 6.19 -1.88 4.94
N VAL A 51 5.72 -1.09 5.91
CA VAL A 51 4.98 0.15 5.66
C VAL A 51 5.84 1.14 4.90
N VAL A 52 7.06 1.41 5.36
CA VAL A 52 7.94 2.38 4.71
C VAL A 52 8.35 1.91 3.32
N SER A 53 8.59 0.61 3.11
CA SER A 53 8.89 0.05 1.79
C SER A 53 7.76 0.31 0.80
N ALA A 54 6.52 0.00 1.18
CA ALA A 54 5.34 0.24 0.36
C ALA A 54 5.16 1.73 0.03
N MET A 55 5.20 2.59 1.05
CA MET A 55 5.07 4.05 0.88
C MET A 55 6.17 4.62 -0.01
N SER A 56 7.39 4.09 0.08
CA SER A 56 8.51 4.55 -0.73
C SER A 56 8.30 4.22 -2.21
N LEU A 57 7.86 3.00 -2.52
CA LEU A 57 7.53 2.61 -3.90
C LEU A 57 6.40 3.46 -4.49
N GLY A 58 5.35 3.73 -3.70
CA GLY A 58 4.25 4.62 -4.09
C GLY A 58 4.72 6.05 -4.37
N LYS A 59 5.47 6.66 -3.44
CA LYS A 59 5.99 8.04 -3.57
C LYS A 59 6.98 8.22 -4.72
N MET A 60 7.86 7.24 -4.94
CA MET A 60 8.78 7.25 -6.07
C MET A 60 8.04 7.05 -7.40
N ASN A 61 6.78 6.59 -7.35
CA ASN A 61 5.93 6.31 -8.50
C ASN A 61 6.66 5.46 -9.54
N VAL A 62 7.10 4.28 -9.11
CA VAL A 62 7.90 3.35 -9.92
C VAL A 62 7.00 2.20 -10.41
N PRO A 63 6.33 2.34 -11.57
CA PRO A 63 5.38 1.35 -12.08
C PRO A 63 6.09 0.19 -12.80
N THR A 64 7.17 -0.36 -12.22
CA THR A 64 7.79 -1.58 -12.79
C THR A 64 6.94 -2.80 -12.48
N ALA A 65 7.06 -3.86 -13.27
CA ALA A 65 6.33 -5.10 -13.03
C ALA A 65 6.71 -5.70 -11.66
N GLU A 66 7.99 -5.59 -11.28
CA GLU A 66 8.55 -6.05 -10.02
C GLU A 66 8.01 -5.25 -8.83
N SER A 67 8.00 -3.90 -8.92
CA SER A 67 7.40 -3.04 -7.89
C SER A 67 5.92 -3.34 -7.70
N MET A 68 5.17 -3.50 -8.79
CA MET A 68 3.75 -3.82 -8.73
C MET A 68 3.50 -5.20 -8.14
N ALA A 69 4.30 -6.20 -8.53
CA ALA A 69 4.19 -7.55 -7.96
C ALA A 69 4.48 -7.56 -6.45
N ALA A 70 5.51 -6.83 -6.02
CA ALA A 70 5.87 -6.70 -4.61
C ALA A 70 4.76 -6.03 -3.79
N LEU A 71 4.20 -4.92 -4.30
CA LEU A 71 3.08 -4.25 -3.66
C LEU A 71 1.82 -5.13 -3.59
N ILE A 72 1.47 -5.83 -4.68
CA ILE A 72 0.33 -6.76 -4.69
C ILE A 72 0.55 -7.87 -3.65
N TYR A 73 1.76 -8.43 -3.60
CA TYR A 73 2.10 -9.46 -2.62
C TYR A 73 1.93 -8.93 -1.19
N GLY A 74 2.47 -7.74 -0.90
CA GLY A 74 2.33 -7.07 0.39
C GLY A 74 0.88 -6.80 0.78
N ALA A 75 0.04 -6.36 -0.17
CA ALA A 75 -1.37 -6.07 0.06
C ALA A 75 -2.21 -7.32 0.42
N ILE A 76 -1.81 -8.51 0.00
CA ILE A 76 -2.60 -9.74 0.11
C ILE A 76 -2.05 -10.71 1.16
N HIS A 77 -0.72 -10.82 1.27
CA HIS A 77 -0.08 -11.94 1.97
C HIS A 77 0.64 -11.57 3.26
N PHE A 78 0.84 -10.29 3.57
CA PHE A 78 1.42 -9.91 4.86
C PHE A 78 0.44 -10.18 5.99
N ASP A 79 0.92 -10.52 7.18
CA ASP A 79 0.05 -10.67 8.35
C ASP A 79 -0.29 -9.31 8.99
N ASP A 80 0.62 -8.34 8.86
CA ASP A 80 0.47 -7.01 9.41
C ASP A 80 -0.55 -6.16 8.61
N PRO A 81 -1.64 -5.70 9.24
CA PRO A 81 -2.65 -4.89 8.59
C PRO A 81 -2.11 -3.55 8.04
N TYR A 82 -1.14 -2.93 8.73
CA TYR A 82 -0.57 -1.65 8.29
C TYR A 82 0.21 -1.80 6.99
N VAL A 83 0.94 -2.91 6.81
CA VAL A 83 1.65 -3.19 5.55
C VAL A 83 0.66 -3.43 4.42
N LYS A 84 -0.41 -4.20 4.67
CA LYS A 84 -1.45 -4.46 3.67
C LYS A 84 -2.09 -3.15 3.17
N ILE A 85 -2.42 -2.26 4.10
CA ILE A 85 -3.01 -0.94 3.81
C ILE A 85 -2.02 -0.08 3.02
N ALA A 86 -0.77 0.04 3.50
CA ALA A 86 0.25 0.86 2.86
C ALA A 86 0.54 0.40 1.41
N CYS A 87 0.57 -0.91 1.18
CA CYS A 87 0.72 -1.45 -0.18
C CYS A 87 -0.44 -1.06 -1.10
N SER A 88 -1.67 -1.08 -0.59
CA SER A 88 -2.86 -0.79 -1.39
C SER A 88 -3.01 0.69 -1.70
N GLU A 89 -2.64 1.56 -0.76
CA GLU A 89 -2.53 3.01 -0.99
C GLU A 89 -1.42 3.31 -2.01
N ALA A 90 -0.24 2.69 -1.90
CA ALA A 90 0.83 2.85 -2.89
C ALA A 90 0.41 2.35 -4.29
N ILE A 91 -0.34 1.24 -4.38
CA ILE A 91 -0.93 0.79 -5.65
C ILE A 91 -1.91 1.83 -6.19
N SER A 92 -2.68 2.52 -5.34
CA SER A 92 -3.61 3.57 -5.76
C SER A 92 -2.92 4.78 -6.36
N ASP A 93 -1.77 5.17 -5.79
CA ASP A 93 -0.95 6.28 -6.31
C ASP A 93 -0.38 5.96 -7.71
N ILE A 94 -0.08 4.68 -7.97
CA ILE A 94 0.53 4.22 -9.23
C ILE A 94 -0.54 3.84 -10.28
N ASN A 95 -1.56 3.08 -9.88
CA ASN A 95 -2.58 2.49 -10.74
C ASN A 95 -3.90 2.27 -9.98
N LEU A 96 -4.72 3.32 -9.96
CA LEU A 96 -6.05 3.33 -9.34
C LEU A 96 -6.97 2.19 -9.80
N LYS A 97 -6.91 1.79 -11.08
CA LYS A 97 -7.79 0.73 -11.60
C LYS A 97 -7.47 -0.62 -10.94
N LEU A 98 -6.20 -0.93 -10.77
CA LEU A 98 -5.78 -2.14 -10.05
C LEU A 98 -6.07 -2.02 -8.56
N ALA A 99 -5.84 -0.84 -7.97
CA ALA A 99 -6.10 -0.58 -6.56
C ALA A 99 -7.54 -0.91 -6.16
N LYS A 100 -8.53 -0.54 -6.97
CA LYS A 100 -9.95 -0.86 -6.73
C LYS A 100 -10.21 -2.37 -6.58
N SER A 101 -9.54 -3.21 -7.37
CA SER A 101 -9.64 -4.66 -7.26
C SER A 101 -9.05 -5.18 -5.94
N ILE A 102 -7.93 -4.59 -5.51
CA ILE A 102 -7.28 -4.92 -4.24
C ILE A 102 -8.13 -4.45 -3.05
N PHE A 103 -8.67 -3.23 -3.09
CA PHE A 103 -9.59 -2.73 -2.06
C PHE A 103 -10.82 -3.64 -1.93
N TYR A 104 -11.42 -4.05 -3.04
CA TYR A 104 -12.52 -5.00 -3.00
C TYR A 104 -12.11 -6.30 -2.30
N LEU A 105 -10.96 -6.89 -2.63
CA LEU A 105 -10.45 -8.08 -1.95
C LEU A 105 -10.26 -7.86 -0.45
N GLN A 106 -9.64 -6.74 -0.06
CA GLN A 106 -9.35 -6.39 1.33
C GLN A 106 -10.59 -6.09 2.17
N THR A 107 -11.73 -5.73 1.55
CA THR A 107 -13.02 -5.64 2.28
C THR A 107 -13.52 -7.00 2.80
N MET A 108 -12.80 -8.08 2.52
CA MET A 108 -13.04 -9.44 3.04
C MET A 108 -11.89 -9.96 3.91
N ASP A 109 -10.94 -9.08 4.28
CA ASP A 109 -9.80 -9.46 5.12
C ASP A 109 -10.24 -9.91 6.52
N THR A 110 -9.43 -10.72 7.19
CA THR A 110 -9.69 -11.15 8.56
C THR A 110 -9.56 -10.01 9.56
N ASP A 111 -8.68 -9.05 9.27
CA ASP A 111 -8.44 -7.88 10.12
C ASP A 111 -9.46 -6.76 9.85
N SER A 112 -10.05 -6.20 10.91
CA SER A 112 -11.10 -5.18 10.78
C SER A 112 -10.57 -3.83 10.30
N ASP A 113 -9.35 -3.43 10.66
CA ASP A 113 -8.75 -2.17 10.20
C ASP A 113 -8.53 -2.21 8.69
N VAL A 114 -8.10 -3.37 8.16
CA VAL A 114 -7.95 -3.60 6.72
C VAL A 114 -9.30 -3.51 6.01
N ARG A 115 -10.35 -4.17 6.55
CA ARG A 115 -11.69 -4.12 5.96
C ARG A 115 -12.25 -2.71 5.95
N GLU A 116 -12.14 -2.00 7.06
CA GLU A 116 -12.59 -0.61 7.21
C GLU A 116 -11.90 0.28 6.19
N ARG A 117 -10.57 0.28 6.18
CA ARG A 117 -9.78 1.17 5.33
C ARG A 117 -10.00 0.89 3.85
N ALA A 118 -10.06 -0.39 3.47
CA ALA A 118 -10.31 -0.78 2.09
C ALA A 118 -11.69 -0.32 1.59
N PHE A 119 -12.70 -0.32 2.45
CA PHE A 119 -14.02 0.21 2.10
C PHE A 119 -14.00 1.73 1.90
N GLU A 120 -13.34 2.48 2.79
CA GLU A 120 -13.20 3.93 2.62
C GLU A 120 -12.47 4.29 1.32
N LEU A 121 -11.37 3.59 1.02
CA LEU A 121 -10.62 3.78 -0.20
C LEU A 121 -11.47 3.44 -1.43
N LEU A 122 -12.20 2.32 -1.41
CA LEU A 122 -13.10 1.95 -2.50
C LEU A 122 -14.19 3.00 -2.72
N TRP A 123 -14.85 3.47 -1.67
CA TRP A 123 -15.91 4.48 -1.75
C TRP A 123 -15.40 5.81 -2.32
N ASN A 124 -14.20 6.22 -1.93
CA ASN A 124 -13.60 7.50 -2.35
C ASN A 124 -12.81 7.41 -3.67
N SER A 125 -12.59 6.19 -4.21
CA SER A 125 -11.69 5.97 -5.35
C SER A 125 -12.19 6.52 -6.69
N ASP A 126 -13.51 6.66 -6.90
CA ASP A 126 -14.12 7.40 -8.02
C ASP A 126 -15.65 7.41 -7.86
N THR A 127 -16.26 8.59 -7.83
CA THR A 127 -17.72 8.74 -7.65
C THR A 127 -18.55 8.25 -8.84
N ALA A 128 -17.93 7.98 -10.00
CA ALA A 128 -18.63 7.58 -11.22
C ALA A 128 -19.16 6.13 -11.19
N ASP A 129 -18.67 5.26 -10.30
CA ASP A 129 -19.10 3.86 -10.20
C ASP A 129 -19.32 3.43 -8.74
N LEU A 130 -20.35 4.00 -8.12
CA LEU A 130 -20.76 3.64 -6.76
C LEU A 130 -21.43 2.27 -6.69
N GLY A 131 -21.70 1.57 -7.80
CA GLY A 131 -22.43 0.30 -7.78
C GLY A 131 -21.70 -0.78 -6.97
N LEU A 132 -20.39 -0.91 -7.19
CA LEU A 132 -19.55 -1.82 -6.42
C LEU A 132 -19.43 -1.38 -4.95
N ALA A 133 -19.16 -0.08 -4.72
CA ALA A 133 -19.01 0.46 -3.37
C ALA A 133 -20.28 0.29 -2.53
N ARG A 134 -21.47 0.50 -3.10
CA ARG A 134 -22.77 0.25 -2.45
C ARG A 134 -22.96 -1.24 -2.13
N SER A 135 -22.63 -2.13 -3.05
CA SER A 135 -22.72 -3.58 -2.81
C SER A 135 -21.81 -4.01 -1.65
N VAL A 136 -20.60 -3.45 -1.58
CA VAL A 136 -19.68 -3.69 -0.46
C VAL A 136 -20.23 -3.09 0.84
N ARG A 137 -20.73 -1.84 0.81
CA ARG A 137 -21.36 -1.20 1.98
C ARG A 137 -22.47 -2.06 2.56
N ASP A 138 -23.41 -2.49 1.72
CA ASP A 138 -24.58 -3.26 2.17
C ASP A 138 -24.18 -4.58 2.84
N ARG A 139 -23.09 -5.22 2.38
CA ARG A 139 -22.46 -6.35 3.07
C ARG A 139 -21.83 -5.94 4.41
N LEU A 140 -21.05 -4.85 4.43
CA LEU A 140 -20.31 -4.40 5.61
C LEU A 140 -21.21 -3.82 6.72
N LEU A 141 -22.45 -3.43 6.42
CA LEU A 141 -23.48 -3.14 7.44
C LEU A 141 -23.79 -4.34 8.33
N HIS A 142 -23.42 -5.56 7.90
CA HIS A 142 -23.56 -6.81 8.63
C HIS A 142 -22.21 -7.42 9.05
N ASP A 143 -21.12 -6.65 8.99
CA ASP A 143 -19.79 -7.12 9.42
C ASP A 143 -19.79 -7.51 10.91
N PRO A 144 -19.05 -8.56 11.34
CA PRO A 144 -18.93 -8.90 12.76
C PRO A 144 -18.33 -7.77 13.61
N ASP A 145 -17.46 -6.93 13.04
CA ASP A 145 -16.80 -5.83 13.74
C ASP A 145 -17.68 -4.58 13.77
N GLU A 146 -17.78 -3.94 14.94
CA GLU A 146 -18.62 -2.75 15.14
C GLU A 146 -18.09 -1.51 14.41
N PHE A 147 -16.77 -1.32 14.34
CA PHE A 147 -16.16 -0.18 13.66
C PHE A 147 -16.38 -0.29 12.15
N VAL A 148 -16.26 -1.49 11.59
CA VAL A 148 -16.55 -1.73 10.17
C VAL A 148 -18.02 -1.42 9.84
N ARG A 149 -18.97 -1.87 10.69
CA ARG A 149 -20.40 -1.53 10.52
C ARG A 149 -20.65 -0.02 10.66
N SER A 150 -20.01 0.62 11.63
CA SER A 150 -20.11 2.05 11.89
C SER A 150 -19.64 2.84 10.68
N THR A 151 -18.48 2.48 10.12
CA THR A 151 -17.93 3.13 8.94
C THR A 151 -18.84 2.91 7.75
N ALA A 152 -19.30 1.69 7.46
CA ALA A 152 -20.30 1.45 6.40
C ALA A 152 -21.56 2.33 6.55
N SER A 153 -22.05 2.53 7.77
CA SER A 153 -23.24 3.33 8.06
C SER A 153 -23.06 4.84 7.82
N ARG A 154 -21.83 5.35 7.83
CA ARG A 154 -21.54 6.77 7.55
C ARG A 154 -21.70 7.12 6.06
N TYR A 155 -21.57 6.13 5.18
CA TYR A 155 -21.62 6.31 3.73
C TYR A 155 -23.02 6.03 3.19
N ILE A 156 -23.93 6.96 3.45
CA ILE A 156 -25.29 6.95 2.89
C ILE A 156 -25.29 7.48 1.45
N ASP A 157 -26.26 7.01 0.67
CA ASP A 157 -26.50 7.60 -0.65
C ASP A 157 -26.98 9.05 -0.44
N PRO A 158 -26.47 10.04 -1.21
CA PRO A 158 -26.97 11.41 -1.15
C PRO A 158 -28.44 11.50 -1.56
#